data_AF-A0A261ABJ2-F1
#
_entry.id   AF-A0A261ABJ2-F1
#
_cell.length_a   1.000
_cell.length_b   1.000
_cell.length_c   1.000
_cell.angle_alpha   90.00
_cell.angle_beta   90.00
_cell.angle_gamma   90.00
#
_symmetry.space_group_name_H-M   'P 1'
#
loop_
_entity.id
_entity.type
_entity.pdbx_description
1 polymer ?
#
loop_
_entity_poly.entity_id
_entity_poly.type
_entity_poly.pdbx_seq_one_letter_code
_entity_poly.pdbx_strand_id
1 'polypeptide(L)'
;MNLRYRYRNVSEPNVVSEGFKEFQMNFVNTLTHLPVSLFLIGLYIWKIYRKQTAHLSPFLSFHISMYAFVIFNIITISIKPDMSRFLLVLHFWISMLFIHFTYIILSHIFIDLFVIVFQVTDLYFKICDIYISRRNIKCVLIVVLIIFRFFFIDDILVLSISDCMIRFDFMNASIHLINIILLISLIIQWKTSGIHPKDTYILINSIILLLLTTIFEAITVFKHVLKYNSDLPLSFDKFIYNVYYFPYLWIISIYICNSRKIQTWIQSQKKRTSVTVVVPESLVVVRPQRIDETVISDFSVSEVETVM
;
A
#
# COMPACT_ATOMS: atom_id res chain seq x y z
N MET A 1 29.09 -9.14 10.27
CA MET A 1 27.64 -8.88 10.30
C MET A 1 26.94 -10.23 10.43
N ASN A 2 26.05 -10.38 11.41
CA ASN A 2 25.36 -11.65 11.68
C ASN A 2 23.85 -11.40 11.76
N LEU A 3 23.05 -12.06 10.92
CA LEU A 3 21.59 -11.96 10.92
C LEU A 3 21.01 -13.24 11.54
N ARG A 4 20.20 -13.09 12.58
CA ARG A 4 19.57 -14.21 13.28
C ARG A 4 18.06 -14.02 13.33
N TYR A 5 17.32 -15.07 13.02
CA TYR A 5 15.88 -15.16 13.30
C TYR A 5 15.70 -15.70 14.72
N ARG A 6 14.80 -15.08 15.51
CA ARG A 6 14.52 -15.51 16.89
C ARG A 6 13.06 -15.25 17.23
N TYR A 7 12.42 -16.24 17.82
CA TYR A 7 11.14 -16.07 18.50
C TYR A 7 11.36 -15.30 19.81
N ARG A 8 10.59 -14.25 20.07
CA ARG A 8 10.75 -13.46 21.28
C ARG A 8 10.28 -14.24 22.52
N ASN A 9 11.13 -14.35 23.52
CA ASN A 9 10.76 -14.94 24.81
C ASN A 9 9.73 -14.05 25.52
N VAL A 10 8.73 -14.65 26.17
CA VAL A 10 7.64 -13.97 26.90
C VAL A 10 8.15 -12.98 27.96
N SER A 11 9.35 -13.21 28.49
CA SER A 11 10.00 -12.37 29.50
C SER A 11 10.74 -11.15 28.95
N GLU A 12 11.00 -11.06 27.64
CA GLU A 12 11.62 -9.88 27.05
C GLU A 12 10.53 -8.84 26.77
N PRO A 13 10.71 -7.54 27.08
CA PRO A 13 9.70 -6.51 26.81
C PRO A 13 9.36 -6.40 25.32
N ASN A 14 8.10 -6.04 25.03
CA ASN A 14 7.66 -5.87 23.65
C ASN A 14 8.13 -4.51 23.18
N VAL A 15 9.23 -4.50 22.42
CA VAL A 15 9.81 -3.30 21.80
C VAL A 15 8.73 -2.47 21.09
N VAL A 16 7.71 -3.13 20.53
CA VAL A 16 6.58 -2.49 19.86
C VAL A 16 5.59 -1.87 20.85
N SER A 17 5.32 -2.52 21.99
CA SER A 17 4.46 -1.98 23.05
C SER A 17 5.12 -0.86 23.85
N GLU A 18 6.43 -0.94 24.09
CA GLU A 18 7.18 0.11 24.78
C GLU A 18 7.26 1.38 23.92
N GLY A 19 7.59 1.24 22.63
CA GLY A 19 7.58 2.37 21.71
C GLY A 19 6.20 3.02 21.57
N PHE A 20 5.14 2.22 21.65
CA PHE A 20 3.77 2.74 21.59
C PHE A 20 3.40 3.56 22.83
N LYS A 21 3.76 3.07 24.02
CA LYS A 21 3.54 3.79 25.27
C LYS A 21 4.33 5.10 25.32
N GLU A 22 5.59 5.06 24.91
CA GLU A 22 6.43 6.26 24.80
C GLU A 22 5.89 7.25 23.76
N PHE A 23 5.36 6.75 22.64
CA PHE A 23 4.67 7.57 21.65
C PHE A 23 3.46 8.30 22.23
N GLN A 24 2.60 7.60 22.99
CA GLN A 24 1.43 8.21 23.62
C GLN A 24 1.84 9.28 24.66
N MET A 25 2.86 9.02 25.47
CA MET A 25 3.33 9.96 26.49
C MET A 25 3.95 11.22 25.88
N ASN A 26 4.62 11.09 24.73
CA ASN A 26 5.31 12.19 24.06
C ASN A 26 4.59 12.72 22.82
N PHE A 27 3.30 12.39 22.63
CA PHE A 27 2.55 12.75 21.42
C PHE A 27 2.56 14.25 21.09
N VAL A 28 2.52 15.11 22.12
CA VAL A 28 2.59 16.57 21.94
C VAL A 28 3.94 16.98 21.32
N ASN A 29 5.03 16.33 21.73
CA ASN A 29 6.37 16.60 21.21
C ASN A 29 6.52 16.11 19.75
N THR A 30 5.72 15.12 19.32
CA THR A 30 5.72 14.63 17.94
C THR A 30 4.91 15.50 16.97
N LEU A 31 4.17 16.51 17.47
CA LEU A 31 3.39 17.43 16.61
C LEU A 31 4.26 18.24 15.64
N THR A 32 5.57 18.30 15.85
CA THR A 32 6.54 18.84 14.90
C THR A 32 6.50 18.15 13.52
N HIS A 33 6.02 16.89 13.46
CA HIS A 33 5.82 16.15 12.21
C HIS A 33 4.46 16.41 11.53
N LEU A 34 3.51 17.04 12.24
CA LEU A 34 2.17 17.34 11.75
C LEU A 34 2.14 18.17 10.45
N PRO A 35 2.99 19.20 10.24
CA PRO A 35 2.94 20.02 9.04
C PRO A 35 3.05 19.22 7.73
N VAL A 36 3.83 18.12 7.72
CA VAL A 36 3.98 17.26 6.53
C VAL A 36 2.65 16.56 6.21
N SER A 37 2.00 15.99 7.22
CA SER A 37 0.69 15.33 7.05
C SER A 37 -0.38 16.33 6.60
N LEU A 38 -0.43 17.54 7.18
CA LEU A 38 -1.38 18.58 6.81
C LEU A 38 -1.17 19.07 5.39
N PHE A 39 0.09 19.20 4.94
CA PHE A 39 0.39 19.55 3.56
C PHE A 39 -0.14 18.49 2.58
N LEU A 40 0.10 17.20 2.85
CA LEU A 40 -0.40 16.11 2.00
C LEU A 40 -1.94 16.04 2.00
N ILE A 41 -2.57 16.20 3.17
CA ILE A 41 -4.04 16.28 3.28
C ILE A 41 -4.57 17.48 2.50
N GLY A 42 -3.89 18.63 2.56
CA GLY A 42 -4.25 19.83 1.78
C GLY A 42 -4.22 19.57 0.28
N LEU A 43 -3.19 18.88 -0.22
CA LEU A 43 -3.11 18.44 -1.62
C LEU A 43 -4.26 17.48 -1.99
N TYR A 44 -4.59 16.55 -1.10
CA TYR A 44 -5.70 15.64 -1.29
C TYR A 44 -7.05 16.37 -1.36
N ILE A 45 -7.34 17.27 -0.42
CA ILE A 45 -8.55 18.09 -0.39
C ILE A 45 -8.62 18.98 -1.65
N TRP A 46 -7.49 19.55 -2.07
CA TRP A 46 -7.42 20.37 -3.28
C TRP A 46 -7.87 19.61 -4.54
N LYS A 47 -7.53 18.33 -4.66
CA LYS A 47 -8.01 17.47 -5.76
C LYS A 47 -9.52 17.28 -5.72
N ILE A 48 -10.10 17.07 -4.54
CA ILE A 48 -11.57 16.98 -4.37
C ILE A 48 -12.23 18.30 -4.72
N TYR A 49 -11.70 19.41 -4.19
CA TYR A 49 -12.22 20.76 -4.42
C TYR A 49 -12.28 21.09 -5.92
N ARG A 50 -11.24 20.71 -6.68
CA ARG A 50 -11.21 20.85 -8.15
C ARG A 50 -12.06 19.81 -8.90
N LYS A 51 -12.87 19.00 -8.22
CA LYS A 51 -13.68 17.90 -8.77
C LYS A 51 -12.86 16.88 -9.57
N GLN A 52 -11.58 16.71 -9.24
CA GLN A 52 -10.66 15.78 -9.91
C GLN A 52 -10.65 14.40 -9.26
N THR A 53 -11.80 13.91 -8.81
CA THR A 53 -11.94 12.64 -8.06
C THR A 53 -11.58 11.42 -8.90
N ALA A 54 -11.73 11.50 -10.23
CA ALA A 54 -11.30 10.44 -11.15
C ALA A 54 -9.80 10.09 -11.01
N HIS A 55 -8.96 11.06 -10.64
CA HIS A 55 -7.53 10.84 -10.40
C HIS A 55 -7.24 9.97 -9.17
N LEU A 56 -8.20 9.84 -8.25
CA LEU A 56 -8.08 9.06 -7.01
C LEU A 56 -8.49 7.60 -7.21
N SER A 57 -9.32 7.31 -8.22
CA SER A 57 -9.89 5.98 -8.47
C SER A 57 -8.85 4.84 -8.55
N PRO A 58 -7.69 5.01 -9.22
CA PRO A 58 -6.66 3.96 -9.24
C PRO A 58 -6.06 3.61 -7.87
N PHE A 59 -6.24 4.47 -6.86
CA PHE A 59 -5.67 4.38 -5.53
C PHE A 59 -6.71 4.11 -4.44
N LEU A 60 -7.89 3.59 -4.81
CA LEU A 60 -9.02 3.41 -3.89
C LEU A 60 -8.66 2.59 -2.63
N SER A 61 -7.81 1.57 -2.73
CA SER A 61 -7.37 0.78 -1.57
C SER A 61 -6.63 1.66 -0.55
N PHE A 62 -5.64 2.42 -1.00
CA PHE A 62 -4.87 3.34 -0.15
C PHE A 62 -5.74 4.45 0.42
N HIS A 63 -6.71 4.92 -0.35
CA HIS A 63 -7.70 5.89 0.08
C HIS A 63 -8.56 5.38 1.26
N ILE A 64 -9.07 4.15 1.16
CA ILE A 64 -9.81 3.49 2.24
C ILE A 64 -8.92 3.27 3.46
N SER A 65 -7.68 2.79 3.25
CA SER A 65 -6.73 2.53 4.34
C SER A 65 -6.33 3.82 5.07
N MET A 66 -6.20 4.95 4.37
CA MET A 66 -5.96 6.26 4.98
C MET A 66 -7.11 6.63 5.93
N TYR A 67 -8.36 6.53 5.51
CA TYR A 67 -9.50 6.86 6.37
C TYR A 67 -9.60 5.94 7.59
N ALA A 68 -9.48 4.62 7.37
CA ALA A 68 -9.50 3.64 8.46
C ALA A 68 -8.42 3.98 9.49
N PHE A 69 -7.22 4.35 9.02
CA PHE A 69 -6.11 4.67 9.89
C PHE A 69 -6.29 6.00 10.64
N VAL A 70 -6.81 7.04 10.00
CA VAL A 70 -7.13 8.31 10.69
C VAL A 70 -8.15 8.05 11.81
N ILE A 71 -9.17 7.24 11.55
CA ILE A 71 -10.16 6.85 12.57
C ILE A 71 -9.47 6.07 13.70
N PHE A 72 -8.64 5.08 13.37
CA PHE A 72 -7.91 4.30 14.38
C PHE A 72 -6.99 5.17 15.22
N ASN A 73 -6.28 6.16 14.63
CA ASN A 73 -5.45 7.10 15.37
C ASN A 73 -6.26 7.92 16.37
N ILE A 74 -7.36 8.51 15.92
CA ILE A 74 -8.22 9.34 16.78
C ILE A 74 -8.71 8.50 17.96
N ILE A 75 -9.19 7.28 17.70
CA ILE A 75 -9.67 6.37 18.76
C ILE A 75 -8.53 5.98 19.70
N THR A 76 -7.37 5.62 19.15
CA THR A 76 -6.19 5.17 19.92
C THR A 76 -5.66 6.26 20.85
N ILE A 77 -5.69 7.53 20.42
CA ILE A 77 -5.25 8.68 21.22
C ILE A 77 -6.33 9.14 22.21
N SER A 78 -7.61 9.02 21.86
CA SER A 78 -8.72 9.57 22.67
C SER A 78 -9.17 8.67 23.83
N ILE A 79 -8.84 7.37 23.80
CA ILE A 79 -9.28 6.43 24.83
C ILE A 79 -8.43 6.57 26.10
N LYS A 80 -9.10 6.89 27.22
CA LYS A 80 -8.50 6.88 28.57
C LYS A 80 -8.50 5.46 29.17
N PRO A 81 -7.56 5.14 30.07
CA PRO A 81 -7.43 3.81 30.67
C PRO A 81 -8.60 3.37 31.59
N ASP A 82 -9.41 4.30 32.12
CA ASP A 82 -10.52 4.01 33.05
C ASP A 82 -11.83 3.57 32.39
N MET A 83 -11.76 2.88 31.25
CA MET A 83 -12.93 2.51 30.44
C MET A 83 -13.50 1.12 30.80
N SER A 84 -14.76 0.88 30.44
CA SER A 84 -15.43 -0.42 30.62
C SER A 84 -14.68 -1.56 29.92
N ARG A 85 -14.80 -2.79 30.43
CA ARG A 85 -14.09 -3.98 29.88
C ARG A 85 -14.28 -4.14 28.36
N PHE A 86 -15.48 -3.87 27.84
CA PHE A 86 -15.76 -3.93 26.40
C PHE A 86 -14.92 -2.94 25.61
N LEU A 87 -14.83 -1.69 26.07
CA LEU A 87 -14.04 -0.65 25.43
C LEU A 87 -12.53 -0.96 25.48
N LEU A 88 -12.07 -1.62 26.55
CA LEU A 88 -10.69 -2.04 26.68
C LEU A 88 -10.31 -3.15 25.67
N VAL A 89 -11.22 -4.11 25.44
CA VAL A 89 -11.04 -5.14 24.40
C VAL A 89 -11.04 -4.50 23.01
N LEU A 90 -11.98 -3.59 22.73
CA LEU A 90 -12.02 -2.87 21.46
C LEU A 90 -10.73 -2.05 21.23
N HIS A 91 -10.27 -1.34 22.26
CA HIS A 91 -9.03 -0.57 22.22
C HIS A 91 -7.83 -1.47 21.92
N PHE A 92 -7.74 -2.64 22.54
CA PHE A 92 -6.68 -3.61 22.25
C PHE A 92 -6.63 -3.95 20.75
N TRP A 93 -7.76 -4.33 20.16
CA TRP A 93 -7.81 -4.67 18.72
C TRP A 93 -7.45 -3.50 17.81
N ILE A 94 -7.93 -2.29 18.13
CA ILE A 94 -7.61 -1.08 17.36
C ILE A 94 -6.12 -0.74 17.46
N SER A 95 -5.54 -0.82 18.66
CA SER A 95 -4.10 -0.61 18.89
C SER A 95 -3.26 -1.66 18.15
N MET A 96 -3.70 -2.92 18.08
CA MET A 96 -3.02 -3.96 17.30
C MET A 96 -3.04 -3.65 15.80
N LEU A 97 -4.17 -3.21 15.25
CA LEU A 97 -4.25 -2.78 13.84
C LEU A 97 -3.35 -1.56 13.57
N PHE A 98 -3.33 -0.60 14.50
CA PHE A 98 -2.48 0.59 14.42
C PHE A 98 -0.99 0.23 14.41
N ILE A 99 -0.57 -0.65 15.33
CA ILE A 99 0.81 -1.14 15.45
C ILE A 99 1.28 -1.81 14.15
N HIS A 100 0.39 -2.57 13.50
CA HIS A 100 0.71 -3.33 12.29
C HIS A 100 0.35 -2.59 10.99
N PHE A 101 0.04 -1.30 11.04
CA PHE A 101 -0.40 -0.56 9.85
C PHE A 101 0.62 -0.57 8.71
N THR A 102 1.92 -0.47 9.01
CA THR A 102 2.99 -0.58 8.00
C THR A 102 2.88 -1.89 7.22
N TYR A 103 2.61 -3.00 7.91
CA TYR A 103 2.42 -4.31 7.29
C TYR A 103 1.22 -4.32 6.35
N ILE A 104 0.11 -3.69 6.75
CA ILE A 104 -1.11 -3.59 5.94
C ILE A 104 -0.84 -2.81 4.64
N ILE A 105 -0.12 -1.69 4.72
CA ILE A 105 0.27 -0.91 3.54
C ILE A 105 1.19 -1.70 2.61
N LEU A 106 2.22 -2.37 3.17
CA LEU A 106 3.10 -3.23 2.37
C LEU A 106 2.35 -4.43 1.77
N SER A 107 1.32 -4.93 2.45
CA SER A 107 0.44 -5.99 1.94
C SER A 107 -0.40 -5.51 0.76
N HIS A 108 -0.91 -4.28 0.78
CA HIS A 108 -1.58 -3.71 -0.41
C HIS A 108 -0.65 -3.65 -1.62
N ILE A 109 0.60 -3.21 -1.42
CA ILE A 109 1.62 -3.18 -2.49
C ILE A 109 1.91 -4.59 -2.98
N PHE A 110 2.08 -5.55 -2.07
CA PHE A 110 2.31 -6.95 -2.41
C PHE A 110 1.21 -7.51 -3.31
N ILE A 111 -0.05 -7.34 -2.90
CA ILE A 111 -1.20 -7.83 -3.66
C ILE A 111 -1.25 -7.17 -5.05
N ASP A 112 -1.04 -5.86 -5.11
CA ASP A 112 -1.07 -5.10 -6.35
C ASP A 112 0.02 -5.57 -7.32
N LEU A 113 1.25 -5.76 -6.83
CA LEU A 113 2.38 -6.25 -7.62
C LEU A 113 2.19 -7.72 -8.01
N PHE A 114 1.79 -8.59 -7.09
CA PHE A 114 1.55 -10.01 -7.32
C PHE A 114 0.56 -10.21 -8.47
N VAL A 115 -0.57 -9.53 -8.41
CA VAL A 115 -1.62 -9.67 -9.43
C VAL A 115 -1.15 -9.22 -10.81
N ILE A 116 -0.28 -8.21 -10.90
CA ILE A 116 0.27 -7.75 -12.19
C ILE A 116 1.35 -8.71 -12.69
N VAL A 117 2.33 -9.05 -11.85
CA VAL A 117 3.49 -9.87 -12.23
C VAL A 117 3.05 -11.26 -12.72
N PHE A 118 2.02 -11.83 -12.10
CA PHE A 118 1.47 -13.13 -12.45
C PHE A 118 0.24 -13.05 -13.38
N GLN A 119 -0.13 -11.85 -13.84
CA GLN A 119 -1.27 -11.61 -14.74
C GLN A 119 -2.58 -12.27 -14.27
N VAL A 120 -2.84 -12.26 -12.96
CA VAL A 120 -4.03 -12.89 -12.37
C VAL A 120 -5.26 -12.03 -12.69
N THR A 121 -6.06 -12.45 -13.66
CA THR A 121 -7.31 -11.76 -14.02
C THR A 121 -8.46 -12.23 -13.14
N ASP A 122 -8.74 -13.53 -13.14
CA ASP A 122 -9.82 -14.15 -12.37
C ASP A 122 -9.38 -15.53 -11.85
N LEU A 123 -9.84 -15.89 -10.65
CA LEU A 123 -9.60 -17.20 -10.06
C LEU A 123 -10.90 -18.01 -10.09
N TYR A 124 -10.84 -19.18 -10.71
CA TYR A 124 -11.93 -20.15 -10.70
C TYR A 124 -11.58 -21.35 -9.82
N PHE A 125 -12.28 -21.50 -8.70
CA PHE A 125 -12.13 -22.65 -7.82
C PHE A 125 -13.07 -23.78 -8.25
N LYS A 126 -12.55 -24.72 -9.05
CA LYS A 126 -13.30 -25.85 -9.61
C LYS A 126 -14.01 -26.72 -8.56
N ILE A 127 -13.44 -26.85 -7.35
CA ILE A 127 -13.99 -27.72 -6.28
C ILE A 127 -15.26 -27.10 -5.67
N CYS A 128 -15.34 -25.77 -5.60
CA CYS A 128 -16.44 -25.05 -4.96
C CYS A 128 -17.35 -24.32 -5.96
N ASP A 129 -17.02 -24.36 -7.26
CA ASP A 129 -17.64 -23.57 -8.33
C ASP A 129 -17.70 -22.06 -8.03
N ILE A 130 -16.65 -21.53 -7.41
CA ILE A 130 -16.56 -20.11 -7.02
C ILE A 130 -15.71 -19.35 -8.04
N TYR A 131 -16.31 -18.32 -8.64
CA TYR A 131 -15.62 -17.33 -9.46
C TYR A 131 -15.24 -16.11 -8.62
N ILE A 132 -13.94 -15.84 -8.52
CA ILE A 132 -13.42 -14.70 -7.74
C ILE A 132 -12.80 -13.69 -8.70
N SER A 133 -13.45 -12.53 -8.81
CA SER A 133 -12.95 -11.40 -9.59
C SER A 133 -11.67 -10.82 -8.99
N ARG A 134 -10.83 -10.17 -9.80
CA ARG A 134 -9.60 -9.45 -9.35
C ARG A 134 -9.81 -8.62 -8.08
N ARG A 135 -10.92 -7.89 -7.96
CA ARG A 135 -11.22 -7.05 -6.78
C ARG A 135 -11.46 -7.90 -5.53
N ASN A 136 -12.18 -9.01 -5.66
CA ASN A 136 -12.47 -9.92 -4.57
C ASN A 136 -11.21 -10.67 -4.13
N ILE A 137 -10.32 -11.01 -5.08
CA ILE A 137 -9.00 -11.60 -4.76
C ILE A 137 -8.23 -10.67 -3.82
N LYS A 138 -8.17 -9.36 -4.11
CA LYS A 138 -7.47 -8.41 -3.23
C LYS A 138 -8.08 -8.37 -1.83
N CYS A 139 -9.41 -8.39 -1.72
CA CYS A 139 -10.11 -8.37 -0.45
C CYS A 139 -9.86 -9.64 0.38
N VAL A 140 -9.88 -10.81 -0.26
CA VAL A 140 -9.59 -12.08 0.42
C VAL A 140 -8.13 -12.13 0.85
N LEU A 141 -7.20 -11.75 -0.04
CA LEU A 141 -5.77 -11.85 0.23
C LEU A 141 -5.32 -10.88 1.33
N ILE A 142 -5.91 -9.68 1.44
CA ILE A 142 -5.59 -8.77 2.55
C ILE A 142 -6.04 -9.34 3.90
N VAL A 143 -7.21 -9.99 3.96
CA VAL A 143 -7.68 -10.66 5.19
C VAL A 143 -6.76 -11.81 5.56
N VAL A 144 -6.35 -12.63 4.59
CA VAL A 144 -5.39 -13.72 4.81
C VAL A 144 -4.06 -13.19 5.34
N LEU A 145 -3.53 -12.10 4.78
CA LEU A 145 -2.27 -11.50 5.25
C LEU A 145 -2.40 -10.91 6.65
N ILE A 146 -3.54 -10.30 7.00
CA ILE A 146 -3.81 -9.82 8.36
C ILE A 146 -3.83 -10.99 9.35
N ILE A 147 -4.53 -12.09 9.03
CA ILE A 147 -4.54 -13.31 9.85
C ILE A 147 -3.12 -13.88 9.98
N PHE A 148 -2.39 -13.96 8.87
CA PHE A 148 -1.01 -14.43 8.86
C PHE A 148 -0.13 -13.54 9.76
N ARG A 149 -0.32 -12.23 9.77
CA ARG A 149 0.40 -11.33 10.68
C ARG A 149 0.16 -11.64 12.15
N PHE A 150 -1.06 -12.05 12.53
CA PHE A 150 -1.36 -12.42 13.92
C PHE A 150 -0.61 -13.68 14.38
N PHE A 151 -0.32 -14.63 13.48
CA PHE A 151 0.48 -15.81 13.83
C PHE A 151 1.97 -15.49 14.07
N PHE A 152 2.51 -14.47 13.39
CA PHE A 152 3.94 -14.12 13.40
C PHE A 152 4.16 -12.77 14.11
N ILE A 153 3.47 -12.54 15.22
CA ILE A 153 3.41 -11.24 15.89
C ILE A 153 4.68 -10.93 16.70
N ASP A 154 5.29 -11.97 17.25
CA ASP A 154 6.45 -11.90 18.16
C ASP A 154 7.78 -12.23 17.45
N ASP A 155 7.73 -12.41 16.14
CA ASP A 155 8.88 -12.80 15.34
C ASP A 155 9.76 -11.61 14.97
N ILE A 156 11.03 -11.70 15.34
CA ILE A 156 12.02 -10.64 15.11
C ILE A 156 13.24 -11.15 14.35
N LEU A 157 13.76 -10.28 13.49
CA LEU A 157 15.07 -10.41 12.88
C LEU A 157 16.06 -9.57 13.66
N VAL A 158 17.12 -10.19 14.18
CA VAL A 158 18.19 -9.51 14.89
C VAL A 158 19.40 -9.40 13.98
N LEU A 159 19.74 -8.17 13.59
CA LEU A 159 20.96 -7.86 12.87
C LEU A 159 22.02 -7.39 13.87
N SER A 160 23.12 -8.13 13.97
CA SER A 160 24.27 -7.76 14.79
C SER A 160 25.38 -7.20 13.89
N ILE A 161 25.71 -5.92 14.12
CA ILE A 161 26.81 -5.20 13.48
C ILE A 161 27.73 -4.71 14.59
N SER A 162 28.94 -5.28 14.68
CA SER A 162 29.89 -5.01 15.77
C SER A 162 29.22 -5.23 17.13
N ASP A 163 29.20 -4.24 18.02
CA ASP A 163 28.55 -4.30 19.34
C ASP A 163 27.08 -3.84 19.34
N CYS A 164 26.51 -3.59 18.16
CA CYS A 164 25.17 -3.06 17.99
C CYS A 164 24.20 -4.16 17.54
N MET A 165 23.07 -4.29 18.25
CA MET A 165 21.98 -5.18 17.86
C MET A 165 20.79 -4.35 17.37
N ILE A 166 20.35 -4.61 16.14
CA ILE A 166 19.17 -3.99 15.53
C ILE A 166 18.08 -5.03 15.46
N ARG A 167 16.91 -4.72 16.01
CA ARG A 167 15.74 -5.60 15.98
C ARG A 167 14.78 -5.11 14.91
N PHE A 168 14.56 -5.92 13.88
CA PHE A 168 13.57 -5.70 12.84
C PHE A 168 12.38 -6.63 13.06
N ASP A 169 11.22 -6.16 12.65
CA ASP A 169 9.99 -6.95 12.58
C ASP A 169 10.08 -7.91 11.38
N PHE A 170 10.11 -9.21 11.63
CA PHE A 170 10.37 -10.22 10.59
C PHE A 170 9.38 -10.08 9.42
N MET A 171 8.09 -10.00 9.71
CA MET A 171 7.05 -9.94 8.68
C MET A 171 7.13 -8.68 7.83
N ASN A 172 7.43 -7.52 8.45
CA ASN A 172 7.61 -6.28 7.71
C ASN A 172 8.83 -6.37 6.78
N ALA A 173 9.96 -6.85 7.29
CA ALA A 173 11.17 -7.00 6.51
C ALA A 173 10.99 -8.00 5.36
N SER A 174 10.34 -9.14 5.62
CA SER A 174 10.07 -10.17 4.62
C SER A 174 9.14 -9.67 3.52
N ILE A 175 8.01 -9.04 3.87
CA ILE A 175 7.08 -8.53 2.85
C ILE A 175 7.69 -7.37 2.05
N HIS A 176 8.49 -6.52 2.69
CA HIS A 176 9.21 -5.44 1.99
C HIS A 176 10.22 -6.01 0.98
N LEU A 177 10.99 -7.03 1.37
CA LEU A 177 11.92 -7.72 0.47
C LEU A 177 11.20 -8.40 -0.70
N ILE A 178 10.09 -9.10 -0.43
CA ILE A 178 9.27 -9.73 -1.47
C ILE A 178 8.74 -8.67 -2.44
N ASN A 179 8.27 -7.53 -1.94
CA ASN A 179 7.81 -6.42 -2.76
C ASN A 179 8.91 -5.85 -3.66
N ILE A 180 10.14 -5.74 -3.16
CA ILE A 180 11.29 -5.32 -3.97
C ILE A 180 11.55 -6.33 -5.09
N ILE A 181 11.52 -7.64 -4.79
CA ILE A 181 11.71 -8.70 -5.79
C ILE A 181 10.60 -8.66 -6.86
N LEU A 182 9.35 -8.50 -6.45
CA LEU A 182 8.21 -8.38 -7.38
C LEU A 182 8.30 -7.11 -8.21
N LEU A 183 8.72 -5.98 -7.63
CA LEU A 183 8.92 -4.73 -8.36
C LEU A 183 10.01 -4.88 -9.43
N ILE A 184 11.14 -5.50 -9.08
CA ILE A 184 12.21 -5.79 -10.05
C ILE A 184 11.68 -6.69 -11.17
N SER A 185 10.93 -7.74 -10.82
CA SER A 185 10.32 -8.65 -11.79
C SER A 185 9.38 -7.91 -12.74
N LEU A 186 8.57 -6.98 -12.22
CA LEU A 186 7.68 -6.14 -13.02
C LEU A 186 8.47 -5.21 -13.96
N ILE A 187 9.56 -4.60 -13.50
CA ILE A 187 10.41 -3.75 -14.34
C ILE A 187 11.05 -4.56 -15.48
N ILE A 188 11.48 -5.79 -15.20
CA ILE A 188 12.02 -6.70 -16.23
C ILE A 188 10.94 -7.07 -17.26
N GLN A 189 9.76 -7.49 -16.79
CA GLN A 189 8.61 -7.82 -17.66
C GLN A 189 8.18 -6.63 -18.52
N TRP A 190 8.20 -5.43 -17.95
CA TRP A 190 7.89 -4.21 -18.67
C TRP A 190 8.88 -3.99 -19.84
N LYS A 191 10.18 -4.20 -19.60
CA LYS A 191 11.19 -4.07 -20.65
C LYS A 191 10.96 -5.04 -21.81
N THR A 192 10.42 -6.23 -21.55
CA THR A 192 10.18 -7.26 -22.57
C THR A 192 8.84 -7.13 -23.28
N SER A 193 7.77 -6.81 -22.55
CA SER A 193 6.39 -6.99 -23.03
C SER A 193 5.59 -5.69 -23.10
N GLY A 194 6.17 -4.56 -22.65
CA GLY A 194 5.44 -3.30 -22.48
C GLY A 194 4.54 -3.31 -21.23
N ILE A 195 4.03 -2.14 -20.85
CA ILE A 195 3.12 -1.98 -19.70
C ILE A 195 1.73 -1.60 -20.20
N HIS A 196 0.71 -2.25 -19.65
CA HIS A 196 -0.66 -1.82 -19.86
C HIS A 196 -0.89 -0.50 -19.08
N PRO A 197 -1.53 0.52 -19.69
CA PRO A 197 -1.69 1.86 -19.08
C PRO A 197 -2.27 1.88 -17.66
N LYS A 198 -3.13 0.91 -17.32
CA LYS A 198 -3.73 0.77 -15.98
C LYS A 198 -2.72 0.32 -14.92
N ASP A 199 -1.70 -0.45 -15.31
CA ASP A 199 -0.70 -1.00 -14.40
C ASP A 199 0.43 0.01 -14.10
N THR A 200 0.57 1.05 -14.94
CA THR A 200 1.49 2.17 -14.68
C THR A 200 1.25 2.83 -13.33
N TYR A 201 -0.01 3.03 -12.94
CA TYR A 201 -0.35 3.66 -11.66
C TYR A 201 0.17 2.83 -10.49
N ILE A 202 0.04 1.52 -10.59
CA ILE A 202 0.51 0.58 -9.57
C ILE A 202 2.03 0.56 -9.52
N LEU A 203 2.71 0.55 -10.68
CA LEU A 203 4.18 0.62 -10.75
C LEU A 203 4.69 1.88 -10.04
N ILE A 204 4.19 3.06 -10.42
CA ILE A 204 4.63 4.34 -9.85
C ILE A 204 4.37 4.37 -8.34
N ASN A 205 3.17 3.94 -7.91
CA ASN A 205 2.84 3.92 -6.49
C ASN A 205 3.76 3.00 -5.69
N SER A 206 4.04 1.82 -6.22
CA SER A 206 4.90 0.83 -5.59
C SER A 206 6.34 1.34 -5.48
N ILE A 207 6.87 1.98 -6.53
CA ILE A 207 8.20 2.62 -6.49
C ILE A 207 8.26 3.67 -5.39
N ILE A 208 7.29 4.59 -5.34
CA ILE A 208 7.28 5.70 -4.38
C ILE A 208 7.20 5.17 -2.95
N LEU A 209 6.24 4.29 -2.67
CA LEU A 209 6.02 3.78 -1.32
C LEU A 209 7.17 2.90 -0.84
N LEU A 210 7.72 2.03 -1.69
CA LEU A 210 8.87 1.18 -1.32
C LEU A 210 10.14 2.01 -1.13
N LEU A 211 10.37 3.02 -1.97
CA LEU A 211 11.51 3.93 -1.83
C LEU A 211 11.43 4.72 -0.51
N LEU A 212 10.28 5.33 -0.21
CA LEU A 212 10.09 6.09 1.02
C LEU A 212 10.18 5.20 2.26
N THR A 213 9.62 3.98 2.20
CA THR A 213 9.76 3.00 3.30
C THR A 213 11.22 2.66 3.54
N THR A 214 11.98 2.40 2.47
CA THR A 214 13.42 2.10 2.56
C THR A 214 14.22 3.29 3.12
N ILE A 215 13.86 4.52 2.74
CA ILE A 215 14.48 5.74 3.29
C ILE A 215 14.22 5.84 4.80
N PHE A 216 12.98 5.63 5.25
CA PHE A 216 12.67 5.67 6.68
C PHE A 216 13.38 4.58 7.46
N GLU A 217 13.41 3.35 6.96
CA GLU A 217 14.16 2.25 7.58
C GLU A 217 15.66 2.55 7.63
N ALA A 218 16.23 3.11 6.57
CA ALA A 218 17.63 3.51 6.53
C ALA A 218 17.94 4.63 7.54
N ILE A 219 17.05 5.61 7.71
CA ILE A 219 17.18 6.66 8.73
C ILE A 219 17.18 6.04 10.13
N THR A 220 16.26 5.11 10.42
CA THR A 220 16.20 4.41 11.71
C THR A 220 17.48 3.62 11.99
N VAL A 221 17.97 2.88 11.00
CA VAL A 221 19.24 2.13 11.11
C VAL A 221 20.41 3.08 11.33
N PHE A 222 20.48 4.19 10.60
CA PHE A 222 21.57 5.15 10.71
C PHE A 222 21.60 5.84 12.07
N LYS A 223 20.44 6.26 12.60
CA LYS A 223 20.31 6.80 13.97
C LYS A 223 20.86 5.83 15.01
N HIS A 224 20.54 4.54 14.86
CA HIS A 224 20.98 3.50 15.79
C HIS A 224 22.48 3.20 15.69
N VAL A 225 23.01 3.10 14.48
CA VAL A 225 24.44 2.86 14.24
C VAL A 225 25.29 4.02 14.76
N LEU A 226 24.83 5.26 14.62
CA LEU A 226 25.52 6.44 15.11
C LEU A 226 25.42 6.64 16.63
N LYS A 227 24.74 5.75 17.37
CA LYS A 227 24.45 5.93 18.80
C LYS A 227 23.88 7.32 19.08
N TYR A 228 22.96 7.78 18.23
CA TYR A 228 22.30 9.05 18.44
C TYR A 228 21.59 8.98 19.80
N ASN A 229 22.04 9.79 20.76
CA ASN A 229 21.48 9.86 22.11
C ASN A 229 20.09 10.49 22.05
N SER A 230 19.13 9.66 21.67
CA SER A 230 17.71 9.88 21.83
C SER A 230 17.30 9.18 23.12
N ASP A 231 16.75 9.92 24.08
CA ASP A 231 16.18 9.34 25.30
C ASP A 231 14.97 8.41 24.99
N LEU A 232 14.53 8.37 23.73
CA LEU A 232 13.37 7.62 23.25
C LEU A 232 13.79 6.33 22.50
N PRO A 233 13.00 5.24 22.62
CA PRO A 233 13.29 3.97 21.95
C PRO A 233 13.13 4.08 20.43
N LEU A 234 13.91 3.31 19.65
CA LEU A 234 13.81 3.27 18.17
C LEU A 234 12.40 2.98 17.64
N SER A 235 11.63 2.18 18.37
CA SER A 235 10.24 1.88 18.02
C SER A 235 9.33 3.11 18.04
N PHE A 236 9.73 4.19 18.73
CA PHE A 236 9.06 5.49 18.70
C PHE A 236 9.03 6.10 17.29
N ASP A 237 10.16 6.07 16.56
CA ASP A 237 10.25 6.59 15.19
C ASP A 237 9.27 5.86 14.26
N LYS A 238 9.06 4.55 14.45
CA LYS A 238 8.07 3.76 13.69
C LYS A 238 6.65 4.32 13.88
N PHE A 239 6.29 4.75 15.09
CA PHE A 239 4.97 5.33 15.36
C PHE A 239 4.83 6.73 14.78
N ILE A 240 5.89 7.54 14.78
CA ILE A 240 5.92 8.81 14.05
C ILE A 240 5.62 8.57 12.56
N TYR A 241 6.33 7.62 11.93
CA TYR A 241 6.14 7.30 10.51
C TYR A 241 4.73 6.78 10.21
N ASN A 242 4.20 5.92 11.08
CA ASN A 242 2.84 5.42 10.97
C ASN A 242 1.81 6.55 11.08
N VAL A 243 1.91 7.45 12.07
CA VAL A 243 0.90 8.49 12.30
C VAL A 243 0.95 9.59 11.26
N TYR A 244 2.13 10.11 10.96
CA TYR A 244 2.27 11.36 10.21
C TYR A 244 2.61 11.17 8.73
N TYR A 245 3.10 10.00 8.31
CA TYR A 245 3.64 9.82 6.96
C TYR A 245 2.90 8.75 6.17
N PHE A 246 3.03 7.47 6.52
CA PHE A 246 2.55 6.33 5.72
C PHE A 246 1.10 6.41 5.21
N PRO A 247 0.11 6.90 5.97
CA PRO A 247 -1.28 6.99 5.52
C PRO A 247 -1.46 7.96 4.35
N TYR A 248 -0.52 8.89 4.18
CA TYR A 248 -0.65 10.02 3.26
C TYR A 248 0.34 9.96 2.08
N LEU A 249 1.39 9.13 2.16
CA LEU A 249 2.45 9.09 1.13
C LEU A 249 1.93 8.76 -0.28
N TRP A 250 0.88 7.95 -0.39
CA TRP A 250 0.27 7.59 -1.67
C TRP A 250 -0.29 8.82 -2.43
N ILE A 251 -0.55 9.94 -1.73
CA ILE A 251 -0.99 11.20 -2.36
C ILE A 251 0.09 11.74 -3.31
N ILE A 252 1.36 11.52 -3.00
CA ILE A 252 2.48 11.88 -3.87
C ILE A 252 2.35 11.16 -5.22
N SER A 253 2.00 9.87 -5.19
CA SER A 253 1.79 9.05 -6.39
C SER A 253 0.67 9.60 -7.27
N ILE A 254 -0.41 10.14 -6.70
CA ILE A 254 -1.49 10.78 -7.46
C ILE A 254 -0.94 11.96 -8.27
N TYR A 255 -0.15 12.83 -7.65
CA TYR A 255 0.39 14.01 -8.31
C TYR A 255 1.39 13.65 -9.40
N ILE A 256 2.25 12.67 -9.14
CA ILE A 256 3.22 12.16 -10.12
C ILE A 256 2.49 11.54 -11.31
N CYS A 257 1.58 10.59 -11.08
CA CYS A 257 0.83 9.91 -12.14
C CYS A 257 0.01 10.88 -13.01
N ASN A 258 -0.55 11.94 -12.42
CA ASN A 258 -1.36 12.91 -13.14
C ASN A 258 -0.57 14.13 -13.64
N SER A 259 0.76 14.09 -13.58
CA SER A 259 1.59 15.12 -14.22
C SER A 259 1.52 15.02 -15.73
N ARG A 260 1.61 16.16 -16.45
CA ARG A 260 1.52 16.21 -17.92
C ARG A 260 2.52 15.26 -18.59
N LYS A 261 3.77 15.24 -18.09
CA LYS A 261 4.84 14.37 -18.63
C LYS A 261 4.46 12.89 -18.54
N ILE A 262 3.98 12.44 -17.38
CA ILE A 262 3.63 11.03 -17.17
C ILE A 262 2.35 10.67 -17.92
N GLN A 263 1.35 11.55 -17.98
CA GLN A 263 0.14 11.31 -18.77
C GLN A 263 0.43 11.20 -20.27
N THR A 264 1.27 12.09 -20.83
CA THR A 264 1.72 11.95 -22.23
C THR A 264 2.47 10.64 -22.46
N TRP A 265 3.29 10.22 -21.50
CA TRP A 265 4.01 8.95 -21.56
C TRP A 265 3.06 7.74 -21.48
N ILE A 266 2.06 7.75 -20.59
CA ILE A 266 1.03 6.71 -20.50
C ILE A 266 0.25 6.61 -21.82
N GLN A 267 -0.09 7.74 -22.42
CA GLN A 267 -0.80 7.78 -23.71
C GLN A 267 0.06 7.23 -24.86
N SER A 268 1.37 7.49 -24.88
CA SER A 268 2.25 6.91 -25.90
C SER A 268 2.41 5.41 -25.75
N GLN A 269 2.41 4.88 -24.51
CA GLN A 269 2.36 3.43 -24.29
C GLN A 269 1.04 2.82 -24.79
N LYS A 270 -0.11 3.46 -24.51
CA LYS A 270 -1.42 2.99 -25.00
C LYS A 270 -1.45 2.82 -26.52
N LYS A 271 -0.86 3.76 -27.27
CA LYS A 271 -0.74 3.70 -28.73
C LYS A 271 0.15 2.54 -29.20
N ARG A 272 1.19 2.19 -28.44
CA ARG A 272 2.10 1.08 -28.76
C ARG A 272 1.45 -0.30 -28.53
N THR A 273 0.66 -0.44 -27.47
CA THR A 273 -0.02 -1.70 -27.11
C THR A 273 -1.24 -1.97 -28.00
N SER A 274 -1.95 -0.93 -28.48
CA SER A 274 -3.12 -1.13 -29.35
C SER A 274 -2.78 -1.66 -30.74
N VAL A 275 -1.56 -1.40 -31.23
CA VAL A 275 -1.10 -1.86 -32.56
C VAL A 275 -0.65 -3.34 -32.53
N THR A 276 -0.39 -3.90 -31.34
CA THR A 276 0.09 -5.28 -31.17
C THR A 276 -1.03 -6.29 -30.90
N VAL A 277 -2.28 -5.86 -30.75
CA VAL A 277 -3.44 -6.77 -30.70
C VAL A 277 -3.90 -7.07 -32.13
N VAL A 278 -3.10 -7.84 -32.87
CA VAL A 278 -3.61 -8.59 -34.02
C VAL A 278 -4.38 -9.77 -33.43
N VAL A 279 -5.71 -9.64 -33.41
CA VAL A 279 -6.61 -10.73 -33.02
C VAL A 279 -6.33 -11.91 -33.96
N PRO A 280 -5.97 -13.10 -33.46
CA PRO A 280 -5.91 -14.28 -34.30
C PRO A 280 -7.32 -14.55 -34.85
N GLU A 281 -7.45 -14.65 -36.16
CA GLU A 281 -8.69 -15.04 -36.87
C GLU A 281 -9.32 -16.35 -36.34
N SER A 282 -8.56 -17.15 -35.58
CA SER A 282 -9.02 -18.41 -34.99
C SER A 282 -10.00 -18.27 -33.81
N LEU A 283 -10.25 -17.06 -33.29
CA LEU A 283 -11.31 -16.81 -32.29
C LEU A 283 -12.63 -16.33 -32.90
N VAL A 284 -12.72 -16.21 -34.24
CA VAL A 284 -13.99 -16.03 -34.94
C VAL A 284 -14.69 -17.38 -35.02
N VAL A 285 -15.24 -17.82 -33.89
CA VAL A 285 -16.26 -18.86 -33.89
C VAL A 285 -17.49 -18.26 -34.56
N VAL A 286 -17.67 -18.60 -35.83
CA VAL A 286 -18.87 -18.34 -36.63
C VAL A 286 -20.07 -18.85 -35.85
N ARG A 287 -20.80 -17.94 -35.20
CA ARG A 287 -22.12 -18.22 -34.65
C ARG A 287 -23.06 -18.40 -35.85
N PRO A 288 -23.86 -19.48 -35.92
CA PRO A 288 -24.79 -19.65 -37.03
C PRO A 288 -25.80 -18.50 -37.03
N GLN A 289 -26.03 -17.96 -38.22
CA GLN A 289 -27.02 -16.92 -38.53
C GLN A 289 -28.37 -17.26 -37.88
N ARG A 290 -28.86 -16.35 -37.04
CA ARG A 290 -30.29 -16.18 -36.83
C ARG A 290 -30.63 -14.76 -37.23
N ILE A 291 -31.27 -14.68 -38.39
CA ILE A 291 -31.92 -13.52 -38.98
C ILE A 291 -33.05 -13.13 -38.01
N ASP A 292 -32.97 -11.94 -37.40
CA ASP A 292 -33.95 -10.87 -37.59
C ASP A 292 -33.71 -9.67 -36.65
N GLU A 293 -33.55 -8.52 -37.32
CA GLU A 293 -34.05 -7.19 -36.98
C GLU A 293 -33.39 -6.26 -35.93
N THR A 294 -33.14 -5.05 -36.44
CA THR A 294 -32.81 -3.75 -35.80
C THR A 294 -31.36 -3.48 -35.37
N VAL A 295 -30.59 -3.08 -36.39
CA VAL A 295 -29.37 -2.25 -36.30
C VAL A 295 -29.72 -0.90 -35.67
N ILE A 296 -29.16 -0.61 -34.49
CA ILE A 296 -28.90 0.77 -34.05
C ILE A 296 -27.39 0.88 -33.83
N SER A 297 -26.78 1.65 -34.72
CA SER A 297 -25.39 2.01 -34.75
C SER A 297 -25.11 3.18 -33.80
N ASP A 298 -24.56 2.92 -32.61
CA ASP A 298 -23.99 3.97 -31.77
C ASP A 298 -22.48 4.08 -32.01
N PHE A 299 -22.13 4.73 -33.12
CA PHE A 299 -20.84 5.37 -33.31
C PHE A 299 -21.08 6.84 -33.66
N SER A 300 -20.37 7.72 -32.93
CA SER A 300 -20.24 9.18 -33.12
C SER A 300 -21.47 10.04 -32.80
N VAL A 301 -21.38 10.87 -31.75
CA VAL A 301 -21.47 12.34 -31.77
C VAL A 301 -21.18 12.86 -30.35
N SER A 302 -19.99 13.39 -30.11
CA SER A 302 -19.79 14.51 -29.16
C SER A 302 -18.42 15.18 -29.39
N GLU A 303 -18.15 15.57 -30.63
CA GLU A 303 -17.33 16.74 -30.94
C GLU A 303 -18.27 17.74 -31.62
N VAL A 304 -18.88 18.61 -30.82
CA VAL A 304 -19.39 19.89 -31.31
C VAL A 304 -18.98 20.93 -30.28
N GLU A 305 -18.00 21.71 -30.70
CA GLU A 305 -17.60 22.98 -30.11
C GLU A 305 -18.83 23.88 -29.95
N THR A 306 -19.00 24.47 -28.77
CA THR A 306 -19.71 25.75 -28.66
C THR A 306 -18.70 26.80 -28.26
N VAL A 307 -18.24 27.51 -29.29
CA VAL A 307 -17.78 28.90 -29.18
C VAL A 307 -18.99 29.75 -28.83
N MET A 308 -18.94 30.39 -27.66
CA MET A 308 -19.49 31.72 -27.41
C MET A 308 -18.77 32.33 -26.20
#